data_AF-A0A852GXH8-F1
#
_entry.id   AF-A0A852GXH8-F1
#
_cell.length_a   1.000
_cell.length_b   1.000
_cell.length_c   1.000
_cell.angle_alpha   90.00
_cell.angle_beta   90.00
_cell.angle_gamma   90.00
#
_symmetry.space_group_name_H-M   'P 1'
#
loop_
_entity.id
_entity.type
_entity.pdbx_description
1 polymer ?
#
loop_
_entity_poly.entity_id
_entity_poly.type
_entity_poly.pdbx_seq_one_letter_code
_entity_poly.pdbx_strand_id
1 'polypeptide(L)'
;AFTPSTTWAETYDVAEAKFFRHVARQAPRDTSHLQCLQLCAGSLVGTGFSSDVFKTVVMHLLNTIPPSSWRRREFLMRLQDIMWYLHGCLEEKRLHHFFFGNENMPEDIVLPAAFQAAEPINLFQCLLQDPAAHAKAL
;
A
#
# COMPACT_ATOMS: atom_id res chain seq x y z
N ALA A 1 -0.33 4.81 34.59
CA ALA A 1 -1.68 5.40 34.52
C ALA A 1 -2.23 5.10 33.13
N PHE A 2 -3.39 4.47 33.02
CA PHE A 2 -4.03 4.18 31.73
C PHE A 2 -4.93 5.36 31.41
N THR A 3 -4.48 6.27 30.54
CA THR A 3 -5.33 7.36 30.05
C THR A 3 -6.35 6.72 29.10
N PRO A 4 -7.67 6.80 29.38
CA PRO A 4 -8.66 6.28 28.45
C PRO A 4 -8.57 7.08 27.15
N SER A 5 -8.24 6.40 26.05
CA SER A 5 -8.29 6.99 24.72
C SER A 5 -9.75 7.05 24.27
N THR A 6 -10.24 8.23 23.90
CA THR A 6 -11.54 8.39 23.22
C THR A 6 -11.41 8.34 21.70
N THR A 7 -10.23 7.96 21.20
CA THR A 7 -9.92 7.94 19.77
C THR A 7 -10.33 6.61 19.17
N TRP A 8 -11.16 6.64 18.11
CA TRP A 8 -11.53 5.48 17.32
C TRP A 8 -10.54 5.31 16.16
N ALA A 9 -10.11 4.09 15.89
CA ALA A 9 -9.29 3.81 14.72
C ALA A 9 -10.15 3.92 13.45
N GLU A 10 -9.77 4.78 12.52
CA GLU A 10 -10.39 4.84 11.21
C GLU A 10 -9.93 3.66 10.36
N THR A 11 -10.87 3.01 9.67
CA THR A 11 -10.60 1.89 8.76
C THR A 11 -10.99 2.25 7.33
N TYR A 12 -10.13 1.93 6.38
CA TYR A 12 -10.33 2.25 4.96
C TYR A 12 -10.69 1.03 4.11
N ASP A 13 -11.04 -0.09 4.73
CA ASP A 13 -11.31 -1.39 4.09
C ASP A 13 -12.33 -1.31 2.94
N VAL A 14 -13.34 -0.44 3.07
CA VAL A 14 -14.34 -0.24 2.00
C VAL A 14 -13.71 0.41 0.76
N ALA A 15 -12.83 1.39 0.96
CA ALA A 15 -12.10 2.03 -0.13
C ALA A 15 -11.09 1.05 -0.76
N GLU A 16 -10.38 0.27 0.07
CA GLU A 16 -9.50 -0.81 -0.39
C GLU A 16 -10.25 -1.81 -1.27
N ALA A 17 -11.39 -2.32 -0.79
CA ALA A 17 -12.22 -3.26 -1.52
C ALA A 17 -12.72 -2.69 -2.86
N LYS A 18 -13.06 -1.38 -2.89
CA LYS A 18 -13.42 -0.69 -4.13
C LYS A 18 -12.24 -0.63 -5.10
N PHE A 19 -11.04 -0.29 -4.62
CA PHE A 19 -9.84 -0.25 -5.45
C PHE A 19 -9.48 -1.63 -6.03
N PHE A 20 -9.43 -2.68 -5.21
CA PHE A 20 -9.13 -4.01 -5.74
C PHE A 20 -10.19 -4.51 -6.72
N ARG A 21 -11.46 -4.13 -6.52
CA ARG A 21 -12.54 -4.42 -7.48
C ARG A 21 -12.35 -3.67 -8.79
N HIS A 22 -11.93 -2.41 -8.74
CA HIS A 22 -11.58 -1.62 -9.92
C HIS A 22 -10.47 -2.30 -10.73
N VAL A 23 -9.37 -2.66 -10.06
CA VAL A 23 -8.24 -3.36 -10.68
C VAL A 23 -8.70 -4.68 -11.31
N ALA A 24 -9.48 -5.48 -10.58
CA ALA A 24 -9.96 -6.77 -11.07
C ALA A 24 -10.83 -6.67 -12.35
N ARG A 25 -11.56 -5.57 -12.54
CA ARG A 25 -12.36 -5.34 -13.77
C ARG A 25 -11.50 -5.13 -15.01
N GLN A 26 -10.28 -4.63 -14.83
CA GLN A 26 -9.36 -4.30 -15.92
C GLN A 26 -8.26 -5.35 -16.10
N ALA A 27 -8.08 -6.21 -15.11
CA ALA A 27 -7.01 -7.19 -15.10
C ALA A 27 -7.23 -8.31 -16.13
N PRO A 28 -6.16 -8.83 -16.76
CA PRO A 28 -6.22 -10.04 -17.57
C PRO A 28 -6.75 -11.24 -16.77
N ARG A 29 -7.35 -12.21 -17.48
CA ARG A 29 -7.90 -13.44 -16.86
C ARG A 29 -6.85 -14.23 -16.05
N ASP A 30 -5.59 -14.15 -16.45
CA ASP A 30 -4.45 -14.83 -15.84
C ASP A 30 -3.60 -13.91 -14.93
N THR A 31 -4.21 -12.86 -14.38
CA THR A 31 -3.52 -11.93 -13.49
C THR A 31 -3.06 -12.57 -12.17
N SER A 32 -1.95 -12.06 -11.63
CA SER A 32 -1.27 -12.58 -10.43
C SER A 32 -1.14 -11.57 -9.29
N HIS A 33 -1.72 -10.36 -9.41
CA HIS A 33 -1.57 -9.29 -8.42
C HIS A 33 -2.03 -9.68 -7.00
N LEU A 34 -3.14 -10.41 -6.86
CA LEU A 34 -3.59 -10.90 -5.54
C LEU A 34 -2.66 -11.97 -4.97
N GLN A 35 -2.05 -12.80 -5.82
CA GLN A 35 -1.09 -13.82 -5.37
C GLN A 35 0.20 -13.14 -4.88
N CYS A 36 0.63 -12.07 -5.55
CA CYS A 36 1.74 -11.24 -5.07
C CYS A 36 1.42 -10.67 -3.69
N LEU A 37 0.25 -10.04 -3.53
CA LEU A 37 -0.17 -9.46 -2.25
C LEU A 37 -0.25 -10.51 -1.13
N GLN A 38 -0.83 -11.68 -1.40
CA GLN A 38 -0.94 -12.78 -0.43
C GLN A 38 0.43 -13.29 0.01
N LEU A 39 1.37 -13.46 -0.92
CA LEU A 39 2.72 -13.92 -0.61
C LEU A 39 3.49 -12.88 0.21
N CYS A 40 3.41 -11.61 -0.19
CA CYS A 40 4.00 -10.50 0.55
C CYS A 40 3.41 -10.37 1.95
N ALA A 41 2.09 -10.42 2.09
CA ALA A 41 1.43 -10.38 3.40
C ALA A 41 1.79 -11.57 4.28
N GLY A 42 1.96 -12.77 3.69
CA GLY A 42 2.43 -13.96 4.41
C GLY A 42 3.88 -13.84 4.90
N SER A 43 4.72 -13.10 4.18
CA SER A 43 6.12 -12.86 4.55
C SER A 43 6.32 -11.85 5.69
N LEU A 44 5.25 -11.17 6.13
CA LEU A 44 5.29 -10.17 7.20
C LEU A 44 5.54 -10.74 8.60
N VAL A 45 5.45 -12.05 8.77
CA VAL A 45 5.66 -12.69 10.07
C VAL A 45 7.12 -12.45 10.50
N GLY A 46 7.30 -11.51 11.43
CA GLY A 46 8.60 -11.18 12.03
C GLY A 46 9.26 -9.89 11.55
N THR A 47 8.69 -9.17 10.58
CA THR A 47 9.30 -7.93 10.02
C THR A 47 8.92 -6.66 10.78
N GLY A 48 7.88 -6.71 11.63
CA GLY A 48 7.40 -5.55 12.40
C GLY A 48 6.50 -4.59 11.60
N PHE A 49 6.27 -4.85 10.31
CA PHE A 49 5.33 -4.09 9.49
C PHE A 49 3.91 -4.67 9.55
N SER A 50 2.89 -3.81 9.46
CA SER A 50 1.50 -4.25 9.32
C SER A 50 1.22 -4.71 7.89
N SER A 51 0.14 -5.47 7.70
CA SER A 51 -0.41 -5.80 6.38
C SER A 51 -0.69 -4.57 5.52
N ASP A 52 -0.94 -3.42 6.15
CA ASP A 52 -1.36 -2.20 5.47
C ASP A 52 -0.21 -1.53 4.72
N VAL A 53 1.04 -1.75 5.15
CA VAL A 53 2.24 -1.30 4.42
C VAL A 53 2.30 -1.97 3.05
N PHE A 54 2.22 -3.30 3.00
CA PHE A 54 2.28 -4.04 1.73
C PHE A 54 1.05 -3.82 0.87
N LYS A 55 -0.14 -3.74 1.47
CA LYS A 55 -1.34 -3.33 0.73
C LYS A 55 -1.11 -1.98 0.05
N THR A 56 -0.63 -0.98 0.79
CA THR A 56 -0.37 0.37 0.25
C THR A 56 0.67 0.34 -0.87
N VAL A 57 1.79 -0.37 -0.70
CA VAL A 57 2.80 -0.56 -1.75
C VAL A 57 2.20 -1.19 -3.00
N VAL A 58 1.46 -2.30 -2.84
CA VAL A 58 0.82 -2.99 -3.96
C VAL A 58 -0.22 -2.10 -4.63
N MET A 59 -0.98 -1.30 -3.90
CA MET A 59 -1.95 -0.37 -4.47
C MET A 59 -1.26 0.71 -5.32
N HIS A 60 -0.17 1.31 -4.84
CA HIS A 60 0.64 2.27 -5.62
C HIS A 60 1.18 1.63 -6.91
N LEU A 61 1.68 0.40 -6.83
CA LEU A 61 2.17 -0.32 -7.98
C LEU A 61 1.05 -0.70 -8.97
N LEU A 62 -0.11 -1.14 -8.48
CA LEU A 62 -1.27 -1.43 -9.33
C LEU A 62 -1.81 -0.17 -10.03
N ASN A 63 -1.59 1.00 -9.43
CA ASN A 63 -2.00 2.28 -9.97
C ASN A 63 -1.04 2.84 -11.04
N THR A 64 0.21 2.38 -11.07
CA THR A 64 1.27 2.87 -11.96
C THR A 64 1.64 1.88 -13.06
N ILE A 65 1.55 0.58 -12.78
CA ILE A 65 1.86 -0.48 -13.74
C ILE A 65 0.56 -0.90 -14.46
N PRO A 66 0.56 -0.93 -15.81
CA PRO A 66 -0.61 -1.33 -16.57
C PRO A 66 -1.14 -2.71 -16.17
N PRO A 67 -2.48 -2.92 -16.12
CA PRO A 67 -3.07 -4.22 -15.76
C PRO A 67 -2.54 -5.40 -16.59
N SER A 68 -2.19 -5.15 -17.86
CA SER A 68 -1.61 -6.15 -18.77
C SER A 68 -0.27 -6.73 -18.32
N SER A 69 0.46 -6.02 -17.44
CA SER A 69 1.79 -6.38 -16.93
C SER A 69 1.74 -7.16 -15.62
N TRP A 70 0.54 -7.51 -15.15
CA TRP A 70 0.32 -8.30 -13.94
C TRP A 70 -0.09 -9.74 -14.24
N ARG A 71 0.34 -10.34 -15.35
CA ARG A 71 -0.02 -11.73 -15.64
C ARG A 71 0.83 -12.69 -14.84
N ARG A 72 0.48 -13.98 -14.91
CA ARG A 72 1.20 -15.05 -14.22
C ARG A 72 2.68 -15.13 -14.61
N ARG A 73 3.00 -14.87 -15.88
CA ARG A 73 4.40 -14.94 -16.36
C ARG A 73 5.28 -13.83 -15.78
N GLU A 74 4.71 -12.68 -15.41
CA GLU A 74 5.42 -11.57 -14.77
C GLU A 74 5.47 -11.70 -13.24
N PHE A 75 4.90 -12.76 -12.64
CA PHE A 75 4.72 -12.90 -11.18
C PHE A 75 5.99 -12.62 -10.36
N LEU A 76 7.11 -13.28 -10.69
CA LEU A 76 8.38 -13.07 -9.97
C LEU A 76 8.90 -11.65 -10.12
N MET A 77 8.77 -11.07 -11.31
CA MET A 77 9.15 -9.69 -11.56
C MET A 77 8.28 -8.72 -10.75
N ARG A 78 6.97 -8.99 -10.61
CA ARG A 78 6.07 -8.16 -9.80
C ARG A 78 6.39 -8.25 -8.31
N LEU A 79 6.76 -9.43 -7.80
CA LEU A 79 7.26 -9.56 -6.43
C LEU A 79 8.53 -8.73 -6.22
N GLN A 80 9.44 -8.74 -7.19
CA GLN A 80 10.67 -7.96 -7.12
C GLN A 80 10.39 -6.45 -7.12
N ASP A 81 9.49 -5.97 -7.99
CA ASP A 81 9.04 -4.58 -8.02
C ASP A 81 8.43 -4.15 -6.68
N ILE A 82 7.63 -5.01 -6.03
CA ILE A 82 7.09 -4.74 -4.70
C ILE A 82 8.21 -4.53 -3.68
N MET A 83 9.21 -5.41 -3.67
CA MET A 83 10.33 -5.30 -2.73
C MET A 83 11.20 -4.07 -3.01
N TRP A 84 11.48 -3.75 -4.28
CA TRP A 84 12.23 -2.56 -4.63
C TRP A 84 11.49 -1.27 -4.29
N TYR A 85 10.20 -1.21 -4.57
CA TYR A 85 9.38 -0.06 -4.22
C TYR A 85 9.38 0.15 -2.70
N LEU A 86 9.17 -0.92 -1.94
CA LEU A 86 9.23 -0.87 -0.48
C LEU A 86 10.60 -0.40 0.02
N HIS A 87 11.69 -0.94 -0.54
CA HIS A 87 13.05 -0.53 -0.17
C HIS A 87 13.27 0.97 -0.41
N GLY A 88 12.88 1.49 -1.58
CA GLY A 88 12.97 2.94 -1.86
C GLY A 88 12.15 3.77 -0.87
N CYS A 89 10.93 3.33 -0.54
CA CYS A 89 10.13 3.97 0.51
C CYS A 89 10.81 3.97 1.88
N LEU A 90 11.54 2.90 2.22
CA LEU A 90 12.29 2.81 3.48
C LEU A 90 13.51 3.74 3.47
N GLU A 91 14.27 3.80 2.37
CA GLU A 91 15.40 4.73 2.22
C GLU A 91 14.94 6.18 2.37
N GLU A 92 13.81 6.54 1.74
CA GLU A 92 13.21 7.86 1.82
C GLU A 92 12.43 8.11 3.12
N LYS A 93 12.23 7.08 3.96
CA LYS A 93 11.36 7.10 5.16
C LYS A 93 9.95 7.61 4.83
N ARG A 94 9.47 7.28 3.64
CA ARG A 94 8.26 7.85 3.07
C ARG A 94 7.45 6.80 2.31
N LEU A 95 6.26 6.54 2.81
CA LEU A 95 5.23 5.76 2.14
C LEU A 95 3.89 6.47 2.37
N HIS A 96 3.38 7.16 1.35
CA HIS A 96 2.11 7.86 1.50
C HIS A 96 0.92 6.89 1.46
N HIS A 97 -0.05 7.13 2.33
CA HIS A 97 -1.32 6.40 2.33
C HIS A 97 -2.00 6.55 0.96
N PHE A 98 -2.50 5.44 0.40
CA PHE A 98 -2.95 5.41 -0.99
C PHE A 98 -4.14 6.33 -1.31
N PHE A 99 -5.08 6.52 -0.37
CA PHE A 99 -6.31 7.30 -0.58
C PHE A 99 -6.22 8.80 -0.25
N PHE A 100 -5.14 9.29 0.38
CA PHE A 100 -5.05 10.68 0.86
C PHE A 100 -4.06 11.48 0.02
N GLY A 101 -4.52 12.58 -0.57
CA GLY A 101 -3.68 13.45 -1.41
C GLY A 101 -3.10 12.75 -2.64
N ASN A 102 -3.66 11.60 -3.05
CA ASN A 102 -3.21 10.87 -4.22
C ASN A 102 -3.88 11.42 -5.48
N GLU A 103 -3.15 12.25 -6.22
CA GLU A 103 -3.61 12.85 -7.47
C GLU A 103 -3.84 11.83 -8.59
N ASN A 104 -3.24 10.64 -8.50
CA ASN A 104 -3.34 9.60 -9.51
C ASN A 104 -4.48 8.60 -9.24
N MET A 105 -5.44 8.95 -8.37
CA MET A 105 -6.54 8.05 -8.01
C MET A 105 -7.46 7.78 -9.22
N PRO A 106 -7.74 6.50 -9.59
CA PRO A 106 -8.72 6.17 -10.61
C PRO A 106 -10.07 6.87 -10.45
N GLU A 107 -10.56 7.45 -11.55
CA GLU A 107 -11.75 8.31 -11.58
C GLU A 107 -13.04 7.61 -11.14
N ASP A 108 -13.14 6.29 -11.30
CA ASP A 108 -14.30 5.51 -10.90
C ASP A 108 -14.32 5.19 -9.39
N ILE A 109 -13.27 5.56 -8.65
CA ILE A 109 -13.20 5.45 -7.20
C ILE A 109 -13.60 6.79 -6.59
N VAL A 110 -14.89 6.93 -6.31
CA VAL A 110 -15.43 8.10 -5.62
C VAL A 110 -15.03 8.07 -4.15
N LEU A 111 -14.16 9.02 -3.77
CA LEU A 111 -13.74 9.29 -2.39
C LEU A 111 -14.38 10.60 -1.89
N PRO A 112 -14.51 10.80 -0.57
CA PRO A 112 -14.86 12.10 -0.01
C PRO A 112 -13.88 13.18 -0.48
N ALA A 113 -14.37 14.38 -0.81
CA ALA A 113 -13.53 15.50 -1.27
C ALA A 113 -12.40 15.83 -0.29
N ALA A 114 -12.65 15.67 1.02
CA ALA A 114 -11.66 15.86 2.06
C ALA A 114 -10.44 14.94 1.92
N PHE A 115 -10.59 13.73 1.36
CA PHE A 115 -9.47 12.79 1.20
C PHE A 115 -8.56 13.21 0.06
N GLN A 116 -9.15 13.71 -1.03
CA GLN A 116 -8.41 14.22 -2.18
C GLN A 116 -7.68 15.53 -1.85
N ALA A 117 -8.32 16.41 -1.06
CA ALA A 117 -7.74 17.68 -0.64
C ALA A 117 -6.79 17.58 0.57
N ALA A 118 -6.69 16.42 1.22
CA ALA A 118 -5.82 16.22 2.36
C ALA A 118 -4.35 16.21 1.94
N GLU A 119 -3.47 16.65 2.85
CA GLU A 119 -2.04 16.42 2.68
C GLU A 119 -1.73 14.91 2.70
N PRO A 120 -0.79 14.43 1.86
CA PRO A 120 -0.41 13.02 1.83
C PRO A 120 0.06 12.49 3.19
N ILE A 121 -0.68 11.54 3.76
CA ILE A 121 -0.36 10.95 5.07
C ILE A 121 0.80 9.97 4.93
N ASN A 122 1.94 10.23 5.58
CA ASN A 122 3.09 9.32 5.56
C ASN A 122 2.96 8.19 6.59
N LEU A 123 2.85 6.94 6.14
CA LEU A 123 2.80 5.75 6.99
C LEU A 123 4.12 5.47 7.72
N PHE A 124 5.23 5.99 7.21
CA PHE A 124 6.57 5.83 7.81
C PHE A 124 6.96 7.01 8.71
N GLN A 125 5.99 7.81 9.16
CA GLN A 125 6.23 8.93 10.07
C GLN A 125 7.00 8.52 11.33
N CYS A 126 6.77 7.30 11.86
CA CYS A 126 7.51 6.78 13.00
C CYS A 126 9.02 6.59 12.71
N LEU A 127 9.39 6.20 11.49
CA LEU A 127 10.78 5.97 11.08
C LEU A 127 11.57 7.29 10.96
N LEU A 128 10.88 8.42 10.81
CA LEU A 128 11.52 9.74 10.88
C LEU A 128 11.96 10.09 12.32
N GLN A 129 11.26 9.56 13.33
CA GLN A 129 11.49 9.87 14.73
C GLN A 129 12.36 8.82 15.44
N ASP A 130 12.48 7.61 14.89
CA ASP A 130 13.27 6.51 15.46
C ASP A 130 14.31 5.98 14.46
N PRO A 131 15.57 6.47 14.55
CA PRO A 131 16.67 5.99 13.71
C PRO A 131 17.01 4.51 13.90
N ALA A 132 16.77 3.94 15.09
CA ALA A 132 17.07 2.53 15.35
C ALA A 132 16.03 1.62 14.70
N ALA A 133 14.75 2.00 14.76
CA ALA A 133 13.69 1.32 14.03
C ALA A 133 13.93 1.39 12.50
N HIS A 134 14.39 2.54 11.99
CA HIS A 134 14.74 2.68 10.58
C HIS A 134 15.91 1.77 10.17
N ALA A 135 16.99 1.74 10.95
CA ALA A 135 18.14 0.88 10.66
C ALA A 135 17.82 -0.61 10.73
N LYS A 136 16.82 -1.01 11.52
CA LYS A 136 16.33 -2.40 11.58
C LYS A 136 15.43 -2.76 10.38
N ALA A 137 14.77 -1.76 9.81
CA ALA A 137 13.84 -1.93 8.70
C ALA A 137 14.53 -2.03 7.33
N LEU A 138 15.71 -1.40 7.17
CA LEU A 138 16.61 -1.54 6.03
C LEU A 138 17.38 -2.87 6.09
#